data_AF-A0A9D7VFT6-F1
#
_entry.id   AF-A0A9D7VFT6-F1
#
_cell.length_a   1.000
_cell.length_b   1.000
_cell.length_c   1.000
_cell.angle_alpha   90.00
_cell.angle_beta   90.00
_cell.angle_gamma   90.00
#
_symmetry.space_group_name_H-M   'P 1'
#
loop_
_entity.id
_entity.type
_entity.pdbx_description
1 polymer ?
#
loop_
_entity_poly.entity_id
_entity_poly.type
_entity_poly.pdbx_seq_one_letter_code
_entity_poly.pdbx_strand_id
1 'polypeptide(L)'
;MKKLHLGSMRSTISSALSFAMTFGMVVNTPIYAQTLTSQSTPLDHLKAAPRPVFKKGNTLLPLTQAHCGLSRDTYIELANYWGYGLPIDKADLTKVALANPGRYQPVVMVGGLYKFYDNYDGRNSNLPKLPPNTWIRDNNGKIILEGGRAKVSPAAPNETFEIIGNYYGQELGQLEKYAGQPIKLILNEGESGLWIASQLWEELGRQDPTVNADFNNSGLNDWFAYISRNKARQERVLKEALFKRLQSRPVYSWYQEQYGTERGRWNGWPWYMFLYEHFLDSSRKPIVSDYTAPEMYYNFHNSGWSGIQPDHLVPWDALTQALNNISGAISLGQKFTYPWTSIGWEGQPISSSDRFMGMMKTYYTAGAIGSVSMYPVCSGPLWEALYYNKPIGATTPTLIRQLTIQGHTHALFSHLEEYLRKGDLLRGPNLHPYQISTKILPAMEFPAEGQTTQVQGNWGGPVTIPTARVVARKIQGEDRWLVTAWANVGSDRDVKVKIDNKLGTLTLRARKAGSVYVVKLVNGLVQQTLIDSDAMNPTKFLSP
;
A
#
# COMPACT_ATOMS: atom_id res chain seq x y z
N MET A 1 38.63 27.97 -65.29
CA MET A 1 39.75 27.34 -66.03
C MET A 1 40.16 26.07 -65.28
N LYS A 2 40.61 25.01 -65.98
CA LYS A 2 41.34 23.77 -65.52
C LYS A 2 40.69 22.97 -64.33
N LYS A 3 40.46 21.64 -64.36
CA LYS A 3 41.31 20.45 -64.68
C LYS A 3 42.47 20.27 -63.67
N LEU A 4 42.93 19.10 -63.20
CA LEU A 4 42.61 17.63 -63.26
C LEU A 4 43.47 16.94 -62.13
N HIS A 5 43.46 15.67 -61.68
CA HIS A 5 42.72 14.37 -61.76
C HIS A 5 42.99 13.66 -60.37
N LEU A 6 42.30 12.63 -59.83
CA LEU A 6 42.02 11.23 -60.22
C LEU A 6 43.27 10.29 -60.31
N GLY A 7 43.27 9.18 -59.55
CA GLY A 7 44.30 8.11 -59.49
C GLY A 7 44.66 7.72 -58.04
N SER A 8 44.14 6.62 -57.46
CA SER A 8 44.56 5.20 -57.57
C SER A 8 45.85 4.86 -56.76
N MET A 9 46.00 3.87 -55.86
CA MET A 9 45.26 2.71 -55.30
C MET A 9 46.25 1.51 -55.26
N ARG A 10 46.44 0.89 -54.08
CA ARG A 10 46.76 -0.55 -53.78
C ARG A 10 47.94 -0.84 -52.83
N SER A 11 47.57 -1.41 -51.67
CA SER A 11 48.22 -2.51 -50.89
C SER A 11 49.67 -2.34 -50.37
N THR A 12 50.18 -3.13 -49.40
CA THR A 12 49.72 -4.43 -48.86
C THR A 12 50.23 -4.70 -47.42
N ILE A 13 49.45 -5.47 -46.63
CA ILE A 13 49.88 -6.38 -45.51
C ILE A 13 50.29 -5.79 -44.14
N SER A 14 49.79 -6.48 -43.09
CA SER A 14 50.18 -6.54 -41.65
C SER A 14 50.46 -5.24 -40.87
N SER A 15 49.70 -4.95 -39.81
CA SER A 15 49.60 -5.85 -38.64
C SER A 15 48.29 -5.64 -37.85
N ALA A 16 47.80 -6.69 -37.20
CA ALA A 16 46.55 -6.66 -36.45
C ALA A 16 46.82 -6.50 -34.94
N LEU A 17 46.33 -5.40 -34.36
CA LEU A 17 46.11 -5.27 -32.92
C LEU A 17 44.60 -5.17 -32.67
N SER A 18 43.98 -6.31 -32.36
CA SER A 18 42.55 -6.40 -32.07
C SER A 18 42.23 -5.72 -30.74
N PHE A 19 41.75 -4.47 -30.80
CA PHE A 19 41.25 -3.76 -29.62
C PHE A 19 39.89 -4.33 -29.21
N ALA A 20 39.92 -5.44 -28.47
CA ALA A 20 38.74 -6.13 -27.99
C ALA A 20 38.00 -5.24 -26.97
N MET A 21 36.93 -4.57 -27.42
CA MET A 21 35.95 -3.98 -26.50
C MET A 21 35.24 -5.10 -25.77
N THR A 22 35.74 -5.47 -24.59
CA THR A 22 35.05 -6.37 -23.66
C THR A 22 33.81 -5.65 -23.13
N PHE A 23 32.73 -5.68 -23.91
CA PHE A 23 31.39 -5.39 -23.42
C PHE A 23 31.12 -6.37 -22.27
N GLY A 24 31.20 -5.85 -21.04
CA GLY A 24 30.90 -6.58 -19.83
C GLY A 24 29.41 -6.91 -19.80
N MET A 25 29.03 -7.99 -20.49
CA MET A 25 27.79 -8.68 -20.17
C MET A 25 27.89 -9.06 -18.70
N VAL A 26 27.06 -8.43 -17.86
CA VAL A 26 26.75 -8.99 -16.54
C VAL A 26 25.89 -10.21 -16.81
N VAL A 27 26.56 -11.29 -17.22
CA VAL A 27 26.00 -12.63 -17.14
C VAL A 27 25.67 -12.81 -15.68
N ASN A 28 24.37 -12.89 -15.36
CA ASN A 28 23.94 -13.43 -14.09
C ASN A 28 24.42 -14.88 -14.05
N THR A 29 25.63 -15.10 -13.52
CA THR A 29 26.05 -16.41 -13.07
C THR A 29 24.92 -16.94 -12.19
N PRO A 30 24.45 -18.18 -12.41
CA PRO A 30 23.46 -18.76 -11.53
C PRO A 30 24.13 -18.92 -10.16
N ILE A 31 23.87 -17.96 -9.26
CA ILE A 31 24.18 -18.09 -7.85
C ILE A 31 23.47 -19.37 -7.43
N TYR A 32 24.24 -20.40 -7.09
CA TYR A 32 23.71 -21.67 -6.62
C TYR A 32 22.70 -21.38 -5.51
N ALA A 33 21.43 -21.72 -5.75
CA ALA A 33 20.33 -21.35 -4.87
C ALA A 33 20.67 -21.84 -3.45
N GLN A 34 20.88 -20.89 -2.54
CA GLN A 34 21.56 -21.15 -1.27
C GLN A 34 20.76 -22.17 -0.46
N THR A 35 21.30 -23.38 -0.31
CA THR A 35 20.62 -24.48 0.38
C THR A 35 20.28 -24.05 1.81
N LEU A 36 18.99 -24.01 2.12
CA LEU A 36 18.51 -23.62 3.43
C LEU A 36 18.70 -24.77 4.43
N THR A 37 19.21 -24.45 5.62
CA THR A 37 19.64 -25.42 6.64
C THR A 37 19.16 -25.02 8.03
N SER A 38 19.45 -25.82 9.06
CA SER A 38 19.20 -25.44 10.46
C SER A 38 19.90 -24.14 10.89
N GLN A 39 20.95 -23.71 10.17
CA GLN A 39 21.71 -22.50 10.47
C GLN A 39 21.29 -21.27 9.63
N SER A 40 20.35 -21.42 8.69
CA SER A 40 19.94 -20.32 7.81
C SER A 40 19.27 -19.19 8.57
N THR A 41 19.65 -17.97 8.24
CA THR A 41 19.14 -16.71 8.80
C THR A 41 18.07 -16.10 7.88
N PRO A 42 17.24 -15.14 8.35
CA PRO A 42 16.27 -14.45 7.50
C PRO A 42 16.87 -13.80 6.25
N LEU A 43 18.12 -13.33 6.30
CA LEU A 43 18.85 -12.82 5.14
C LEU A 43 19.20 -13.91 4.12
N ASP A 44 19.53 -15.13 4.57
CA ASP A 44 19.80 -16.27 3.68
C ASP A 44 18.52 -16.72 2.96
N HIS A 45 17.38 -16.75 3.67
CA HIS A 45 16.08 -16.99 3.05
C HIS A 45 15.75 -15.96 1.94
N LEU A 46 16.04 -14.68 2.20
CA LEU A 46 15.80 -13.61 1.24
C LEU A 46 16.73 -13.69 0.01
N LYS A 47 17.98 -14.13 0.21
CA LYS A 47 18.97 -14.33 -0.88
C LYS A 47 18.75 -15.63 -1.68
N ALA A 48 18.21 -16.68 -1.05
CA ALA A 48 17.84 -17.92 -1.71
C ALA A 48 16.58 -17.79 -2.58
N ALA A 49 15.71 -16.82 -2.28
CA ALA A 49 14.54 -16.53 -3.09
C ALA A 49 14.93 -15.92 -4.45
N PRO A 50 14.32 -16.34 -5.58
CA PRO A 50 14.61 -15.77 -6.89
C PRO A 50 14.31 -14.26 -6.91
N ARG A 51 15.33 -13.43 -7.12
CA ARG A 51 15.14 -11.96 -7.17
C ARG A 51 14.24 -11.54 -8.34
N PRO A 52 13.33 -10.57 -8.16
CA PRO A 52 12.49 -10.04 -9.21
C PRO A 52 13.27 -9.12 -10.18
N VAL A 53 12.69 -8.87 -11.36
CA VAL A 53 13.28 -8.01 -12.41
C VAL A 53 12.39 -6.79 -12.61
N PHE A 54 12.83 -5.64 -12.08
CA PHE A 54 12.15 -4.35 -12.23
C PHE A 54 12.41 -3.73 -13.60
N LYS A 55 11.40 -3.04 -14.15
CA LYS A 55 11.56 -2.23 -15.35
C LYS A 55 12.44 -1.01 -15.08
N LYS A 56 13.44 -0.79 -15.91
CA LYS A 56 14.33 0.36 -15.87
C LYS A 56 13.54 1.66 -16.09
N GLY A 57 13.71 2.61 -15.18
CA GLY A 57 13.04 3.92 -15.25
C GLY A 57 11.55 3.91 -14.92
N ASN A 58 11.03 2.86 -14.27
CA ASN A 58 9.68 2.90 -13.70
C ASN A 58 9.56 3.98 -12.59
N THR A 59 8.35 4.44 -12.36
CA THR A 59 8.02 5.54 -11.42
C THR A 59 7.05 5.13 -10.31
N LEU A 60 6.94 3.83 -10.02
CA LEU A 60 6.19 3.34 -8.87
C LEU A 60 6.81 3.84 -7.55
N LEU A 61 6.01 3.82 -6.49
CA LEU A 61 6.49 4.20 -5.16
C LEU A 61 7.19 3.01 -4.49
N PRO A 62 8.37 3.22 -3.87
CA PRO A 62 9.14 2.12 -3.30
C PRO A 62 8.34 1.45 -2.20
N LEU A 63 8.35 0.12 -2.14
CA LEU A 63 7.66 -0.64 -1.10
C LEU A 63 8.18 -0.24 0.29
N THR A 64 7.30 -0.20 1.27
CA THR A 64 7.62 0.19 2.65
C THR A 64 7.14 -0.88 3.63
N GLN A 65 7.54 -0.80 4.89
CA GLN A 65 7.35 -1.89 5.86
C GLN A 65 6.93 -1.32 7.21
N ALA A 66 6.01 -2.00 7.91
CA ALA A 66 5.52 -1.64 9.24
C ALA A 66 5.62 -2.87 10.16
N HIS A 67 6.71 -2.92 10.91
CA HIS A 67 7.08 -4.00 11.84
C HIS A 67 8.17 -3.48 12.79
N CYS A 68 8.38 -4.18 13.90
CA CYS A 68 9.35 -3.82 14.94
C CYS A 68 10.82 -4.14 14.57
N GLY A 69 11.20 -3.94 13.30
CA GLY A 69 12.58 -4.04 12.84
C GLY A 69 12.94 -5.32 12.09
N LEU A 70 14.05 -5.23 11.37
CA LEU A 70 14.79 -6.28 10.66
C LEU A 70 16.28 -5.92 10.78
N SER A 71 17.16 -6.88 10.52
CA SER A 71 18.59 -6.58 10.48
C SER A 71 18.94 -5.56 9.38
N ARG A 72 19.99 -4.76 9.64
CA ARG A 72 20.55 -3.75 8.72
C ARG A 72 20.72 -4.31 7.31
N ASP A 73 21.31 -5.49 7.21
CA ASP A 73 21.70 -6.07 5.92
C ASP A 73 20.50 -6.70 5.19
N THR A 74 19.44 -7.10 5.91
CA THR A 74 18.15 -7.47 5.30
C THR A 74 17.46 -6.26 4.67
N TYR A 75 17.45 -5.08 5.32
CA TYR A 75 16.95 -3.86 4.70
C TYR A 75 17.77 -3.46 3.45
N ILE A 76 19.09 -3.66 3.47
CA ILE A 76 19.96 -3.40 2.31
C ILE A 76 19.66 -4.36 1.16
N GLU A 77 19.46 -5.65 1.41
CA GLU A 77 19.05 -6.63 0.38
C GLU A 77 17.67 -6.26 -0.21
N LEU A 78 16.69 -5.93 0.64
CA LEU A 78 15.35 -5.50 0.22
C LEU A 78 15.38 -4.24 -0.67
N ALA A 79 16.18 -3.24 -0.29
CA ALA A 79 16.30 -1.98 -1.03
C ALA A 79 17.11 -2.10 -2.33
N ASN A 80 18.03 -3.07 -2.43
CA ASN A 80 18.80 -3.31 -3.67
C ASN A 80 18.03 -4.14 -4.71
N TYR A 81 17.23 -5.13 -4.29
CA TYR A 81 16.73 -6.17 -5.20
C TYR A 81 15.23 -6.44 -5.15
N TRP A 82 14.51 -5.96 -4.13
CA TRP A 82 13.09 -6.28 -3.91
C TRP A 82 12.16 -5.08 -4.04
N GLY A 83 12.68 -3.92 -4.42
CA GLY A 83 11.90 -2.70 -4.69
C GLY A 83 11.48 -1.91 -3.45
N TYR A 84 12.11 -2.17 -2.29
CA TYR A 84 11.81 -1.46 -1.06
C TYR A 84 12.55 -0.12 -0.94
N GLY A 85 11.98 0.80 -0.18
CA GLY A 85 12.67 1.97 0.33
C GLY A 85 13.66 1.58 1.42
N LEU A 86 14.70 2.40 1.60
CA LEU A 86 15.67 2.24 2.68
C LEU A 86 15.17 3.03 3.91
N PRO A 87 14.79 2.38 5.03
CA PRO A 87 14.32 3.08 6.23
C PRO A 87 15.50 3.74 6.95
N ILE A 88 15.80 5.00 6.62
CA ILE A 88 17.02 5.69 7.10
C ILE A 88 16.97 6.02 8.60
N ASP A 89 15.76 6.02 9.16
CA ASP A 89 15.42 6.10 10.59
C ASP A 89 15.81 4.85 11.40
N LYS A 90 16.20 3.74 10.75
CA LYS A 90 16.45 2.45 11.40
C LYS A 90 17.87 1.93 11.13
N ALA A 91 18.40 1.15 12.07
CA ALA A 91 19.60 0.31 11.92
C ALA A 91 20.84 0.97 11.26
N ASP A 92 21.12 2.23 11.59
CA ASP A 92 22.25 3.02 11.06
C ASP A 92 22.20 3.28 9.53
N LEU A 93 21.05 3.07 8.89
CA LEU A 93 20.90 3.10 7.43
C LEU A 93 21.02 4.50 6.81
N THR A 94 20.87 5.57 7.59
CA THR A 94 21.28 6.93 7.19
C THR A 94 22.74 6.96 6.70
N LYS A 95 23.66 6.24 7.35
CA LYS A 95 25.08 6.17 6.94
C LYS A 95 25.26 5.37 5.63
N VAL A 96 24.37 4.40 5.38
CA VAL A 96 24.39 3.58 4.15
C VAL A 96 23.85 4.36 2.95
N ALA A 97 22.84 5.21 3.17
CA ALA A 97 22.38 6.22 2.21
C ALA A 97 23.51 7.20 1.85
N LEU A 98 24.16 7.80 2.85
CA LEU A 98 25.25 8.76 2.65
C LEU A 98 26.43 8.19 1.86
N ALA A 99 26.77 6.91 2.09
CA ALA A 99 27.83 6.22 1.37
C ALA A 99 27.44 5.77 -0.06
N ASN A 100 26.17 5.91 -0.46
CA ASN A 100 25.64 5.49 -1.77
C ASN A 100 24.61 6.51 -2.32
N PRO A 101 24.99 7.78 -2.53
CA PRO A 101 24.06 8.83 -2.94
C PRO A 101 23.39 8.50 -4.28
N GLY A 102 22.06 8.66 -4.33
CA GLY A 102 21.23 8.37 -5.50
C GLY A 102 20.93 6.88 -5.76
N ARG A 103 21.56 5.94 -5.04
CA ARG A 103 21.33 4.49 -5.20
C ARG A 103 20.01 4.02 -4.58
N TYR A 104 19.66 4.59 -3.43
CA TYR A 104 18.54 4.16 -2.60
C TYR A 104 17.43 5.20 -2.60
N GLN A 105 16.19 4.77 -2.39
CA GLN A 105 15.05 5.65 -2.15
C GLN A 105 14.81 5.73 -0.63
N PRO A 106 15.16 6.82 0.07
CA PRO A 106 15.00 6.90 1.52
C PRO A 106 13.53 6.95 1.90
N VAL A 107 13.15 6.20 2.93
CA VAL A 107 11.83 6.27 3.56
C VAL A 107 11.99 6.39 5.07
N VAL A 108 10.95 6.88 5.73
CA VAL A 108 10.89 7.01 7.20
C VAL A 108 9.47 6.77 7.70
N MET A 109 9.33 6.39 8.97
CA MET A 109 8.06 6.33 9.67
C MET A 109 7.99 7.37 10.80
N VAL A 110 6.87 8.08 10.90
CA VAL A 110 6.61 9.10 11.92
C VAL A 110 5.60 8.56 12.94
N GLY A 111 6.08 8.23 14.13
CA GLY A 111 5.31 7.43 15.08
C GLY A 111 5.33 7.89 16.53
N GLY A 112 4.39 7.34 17.29
CA GLY A 112 4.24 7.63 18.72
C GLY A 112 3.61 9.00 19.01
N LEU A 113 2.68 9.50 18.17
CA LEU A 113 2.02 10.81 18.37
C LEU A 113 1.44 10.99 19.78
N TYR A 114 0.96 9.90 20.41
CA TYR A 114 0.48 9.96 21.79
C TYR A 114 1.53 10.44 22.80
N LYS A 115 2.84 10.31 22.54
CA LYS A 115 3.89 10.76 23.48
C LYS A 115 3.75 12.25 23.84
N PHE A 116 3.28 13.08 22.90
CA PHE A 116 3.01 14.50 23.15
C PHE A 116 1.68 14.72 23.89
N TYR A 117 0.65 13.92 23.58
CA TYR A 117 -0.68 14.03 24.21
C TYR A 117 -0.71 13.49 25.63
N ASP A 118 0.03 12.41 25.92
CA ASP A 118 0.22 11.86 27.26
C ASP A 118 1.13 12.75 28.14
N ASN A 119 1.88 13.70 27.55
CA ASN A 119 2.70 14.70 28.25
C ASN A 119 1.90 15.94 28.73
N TYR A 120 0.61 15.76 29.05
CA TYR A 120 -0.32 16.86 29.37
C TYR A 120 0.02 17.62 30.66
N ASP A 121 0.78 17.01 31.55
CA ASP A 121 1.29 17.59 32.80
C ASP A 121 2.78 18.00 32.73
N GLY A 122 3.43 17.77 31.60
CA GLY A 122 4.85 18.12 31.39
C GLY A 122 5.86 17.19 32.05
N ARG A 123 5.47 15.99 32.51
CA ARG A 123 6.40 15.00 33.10
C ARG A 123 7.57 14.60 32.21
N ASN A 124 7.48 14.77 30.89
CA ASN A 124 8.58 14.57 29.94
C ASN A 124 9.07 15.92 29.39
N SER A 125 10.16 16.43 29.95
CA SER A 125 10.81 17.69 29.55
C SER A 125 11.51 17.64 28.19
N ASN A 126 11.73 16.46 27.61
CA ASN A 126 12.32 16.30 26.28
C ASN A 126 11.32 16.50 25.14
N LEU A 127 10.02 16.62 25.46
CA LEU A 127 8.96 16.87 24.48
C LEU A 127 8.45 18.30 24.61
N PRO A 128 8.11 18.97 23.49
CA PRO A 128 7.55 20.31 23.53
C PRO A 128 6.19 20.32 24.25
N LYS A 129 5.98 21.33 25.09
CA LYS A 129 4.70 21.54 25.78
C LYS A 129 3.63 21.96 24.78
N LEU A 130 2.51 21.26 24.76
CA LEU A 130 1.37 21.60 23.89
C LEU A 130 0.46 22.65 24.54
N PRO A 131 -0.32 23.43 23.75
CA PRO A 131 -1.28 24.42 24.26
C PRO A 131 -2.32 23.80 25.21
N PRO A 132 -2.76 24.50 26.28
CA PRO A 132 -3.70 23.93 27.27
C PRO A 132 -5.05 23.45 26.71
N ASN A 133 -5.49 24.01 25.58
CA ASN A 133 -6.69 23.64 24.82
C ASN A 133 -6.45 22.50 23.80
N THR A 134 -5.31 21.81 23.87
CA THR A 134 -5.05 20.56 23.14
C THR A 134 -6.01 19.44 23.56
N TRP A 135 -6.40 19.39 24.83
CA TRP A 135 -7.16 18.29 25.41
C TRP A 135 -8.60 18.66 25.73
N ILE A 136 -9.49 17.68 25.63
CA ILE A 136 -10.89 17.75 26.05
C ILE A 136 -10.96 17.99 27.56
N ARG A 137 -11.79 18.95 27.98
CA ARG A 137 -12.02 19.30 29.39
C ARG A 137 -13.45 19.02 29.81
N ASP A 138 -13.68 18.78 31.10
CA ASP A 138 -15.01 18.75 31.69
C ASP A 138 -15.56 20.17 31.93
N ASN A 139 -16.81 20.27 32.39
CA ASN A 139 -17.44 21.54 32.77
C ASN A 139 -16.73 22.28 33.93
N ASN A 140 -15.81 21.64 34.64
CA ASN A 140 -14.96 22.26 35.68
C ASN A 140 -13.59 22.72 35.11
N GLY A 141 -13.36 22.57 33.81
CA GLY A 141 -12.10 22.87 33.14
C GLY A 141 -11.00 21.83 33.34
N LYS A 142 -11.28 20.67 33.96
CA LYS A 142 -10.31 19.60 34.20
C LYS A 142 -10.14 18.73 32.95
N ILE A 143 -8.91 18.35 32.61
CA ILE A 143 -8.63 17.47 31.48
C ILE A 143 -9.29 16.09 31.69
N ILE A 144 -10.01 15.60 30.67
CA ILE A 144 -10.63 14.28 30.68
C ILE A 144 -9.58 13.21 30.33
N LEU A 145 -9.51 12.17 31.17
CA LEU A 145 -8.64 11.01 31.02
C LEU A 145 -9.50 9.74 30.87
N GLU A 146 -9.14 8.88 29.92
CA GLU A 146 -9.72 7.53 29.77
C GLU A 146 -8.55 6.55 29.64
N GLY A 147 -8.57 5.44 30.38
CA GLY A 147 -7.42 4.54 30.51
C GLY A 147 -6.16 5.23 31.08
N GLY A 148 -6.32 6.36 31.77
CA GLY A 148 -5.23 7.22 32.25
C GLY A 148 -4.63 8.18 31.21
N ARG A 149 -5.09 8.12 29.95
CA ARG A 149 -4.56 8.92 28.83
C ARG A 149 -5.42 10.15 28.55
N ALA A 150 -4.79 11.29 28.30
CA ALA A 150 -5.51 12.53 28.02
C ALA A 150 -6.04 12.57 26.59
N LYS A 151 -7.33 12.94 26.44
CA LYS A 151 -8.02 12.91 25.15
C LYS A 151 -7.81 14.22 24.39
N VAL A 152 -7.33 14.13 23.15
CA VAL A 152 -7.14 15.27 22.25
C VAL A 152 -8.50 15.82 21.84
N SER A 153 -8.64 17.15 21.87
CA SER A 153 -9.85 17.82 21.44
C SER A 153 -9.98 17.84 19.91
N PRO A 154 -11.15 17.55 19.32
CA PRO A 154 -11.38 17.81 17.90
C PRO A 154 -11.25 19.31 17.60
N ALA A 155 -11.58 20.18 18.56
CA ALA A 155 -11.43 21.64 18.49
C ALA A 155 -10.02 22.14 18.90
N ALA A 156 -9.04 21.25 19.12
CA ALA A 156 -7.67 21.63 19.47
C ALA A 156 -7.06 22.60 18.43
N PRO A 157 -6.31 23.64 18.85
CA PRO A 157 -5.83 24.69 17.95
C PRO A 157 -4.82 24.15 16.94
N ASN A 158 -4.66 24.84 15.81
CA ASN A 158 -3.64 24.46 14.81
C ASN A 158 -2.23 24.41 15.43
N GLU A 159 -1.92 25.32 16.35
CA GLU A 159 -0.64 25.40 17.09
C GLU A 159 -0.20 24.05 17.70
N THR A 160 -1.13 23.27 18.27
CA THR A 160 -0.86 21.91 18.79
C THR A 160 -0.18 21.03 17.75
N PHE A 161 -0.71 21.04 16.53
CA PHE A 161 -0.28 20.18 15.42
C PHE A 161 0.91 20.81 14.68
N GLU A 162 1.02 22.14 14.67
CA GLU A 162 2.21 22.83 14.20
C GLU A 162 3.42 22.55 15.09
N ILE A 163 3.28 22.50 16.41
CA ILE A 163 4.36 22.15 17.34
C ILE A 163 4.86 20.72 17.08
N ILE A 164 3.94 19.75 16.98
CA ILE A 164 4.27 18.34 16.71
C ILE A 164 4.90 18.18 15.32
N GLY A 165 4.32 18.81 14.29
CA GLY A 165 4.87 18.79 12.93
C GLY A 165 6.25 19.45 12.83
N ASN A 166 6.46 20.58 13.52
CA ASN A 166 7.78 21.22 13.60
C ASN A 166 8.83 20.32 14.27
N TYR A 167 8.46 19.61 15.35
CA TYR A 167 9.35 18.68 16.05
C TYR A 167 9.84 17.57 15.09
N TYR A 168 8.92 16.82 14.48
CA TYR A 168 9.30 15.76 13.54
C TYR A 168 9.97 16.31 12.28
N GLY A 169 9.56 17.49 11.81
CA GLY A 169 10.21 18.18 10.68
C GLY A 169 11.67 18.52 10.98
N GLN A 170 12.01 18.86 12.22
CA GLN A 170 13.41 19.07 12.63
C GLN A 170 14.21 17.76 12.69
N GLU A 171 13.64 16.68 13.26
CA GLU A 171 14.28 15.36 13.27
C GLU A 171 14.52 14.83 11.84
N LEU A 172 13.48 14.81 11.00
CA LEU A 172 13.57 14.34 9.63
C LEU A 172 14.42 15.26 8.73
N GLY A 173 14.36 16.57 8.93
CA GLY A 173 15.20 17.55 8.24
C GLY A 173 16.67 17.52 8.66
N GLN A 174 17.01 16.82 9.75
CA GLN A 174 18.38 16.41 10.08
C GLN A 174 18.73 15.09 9.39
N LEU A 175 17.88 14.06 9.49
CA LEU A 175 18.10 12.76 8.83
C LEU A 175 18.30 12.89 7.31
N GLU A 176 17.52 13.73 6.63
CA GLU A 176 17.67 14.01 5.19
C GLU A 176 19.05 14.58 4.85
N LYS A 177 19.57 15.51 5.67
CA LYS A 177 20.91 16.09 5.50
C LYS A 177 22.02 15.08 5.81
N TYR A 178 21.87 14.28 6.86
CA TYR A 178 22.82 13.22 7.20
C TYR A 178 22.81 12.06 6.20
N ALA A 179 21.69 11.80 5.52
CA ALA A 179 21.60 10.82 4.43
C ALA A 179 22.20 11.34 3.12
N GLY A 180 22.34 12.66 2.96
CA GLY A 180 22.87 13.30 1.75
C GLY A 180 21.95 13.19 0.51
N GLN A 181 20.70 12.75 0.68
CA GLN A 181 19.74 12.53 -0.41
C GLN A 181 18.29 12.66 0.09
N PRO A 182 17.37 13.14 -0.78
CA PRO A 182 16.01 13.52 -0.37
C PRO A 182 15.15 12.33 0.08
N ILE A 183 14.32 12.54 1.09
CA ILE A 183 13.31 11.56 1.52
C ILE A 183 12.28 11.37 0.39
N LYS A 184 11.99 10.12 0.06
CA LYS A 184 11.05 9.76 -1.02
C LYS A 184 9.61 9.63 -0.51
N LEU A 185 9.43 8.99 0.64
CA LEU A 185 8.12 8.66 1.20
C LEU A 185 8.16 8.68 2.73
N ILE A 186 7.14 9.27 3.34
CA ILE A 186 6.89 9.31 4.79
C ILE A 186 5.60 8.55 5.09
N LEU A 187 5.69 7.55 5.97
CA LEU A 187 4.54 6.93 6.61
C LEU A 187 4.31 7.56 8.00
N ASN A 188 3.11 7.39 8.57
CA ASN A 188 2.98 7.35 10.02
C ASN A 188 3.20 5.91 10.56
N GLU A 189 3.50 5.74 11.85
CA GLU A 189 3.48 4.41 12.49
C GLU A 189 2.06 4.01 12.90
N GLY A 190 1.23 3.66 11.92
CA GLY A 190 -0.06 3.00 12.13
C GLY A 190 -1.01 3.76 13.06
N GLU A 191 -1.26 3.20 14.24
CA GLU A 191 -2.38 3.58 15.13
C GLU A 191 -2.14 4.84 16.00
N SER A 192 -1.54 5.87 15.41
CA SER A 192 -1.17 7.13 16.07
C SER A 192 -2.14 8.28 15.73
N GLY A 193 -2.66 9.01 16.74
CA GLY A 193 -3.41 10.28 16.58
C GLY A 193 -4.78 10.32 17.29
N LEU A 194 -5.70 11.19 16.83
CA LEU A 194 -7.15 10.97 17.04
C LEU A 194 -7.56 9.70 16.29
N TRP A 195 -8.24 8.76 16.96
CA TRP A 195 -8.22 7.36 16.52
C TRP A 195 -9.55 6.60 16.44
N ILE A 196 -10.65 7.08 17.02
CA ILE A 196 -11.95 6.41 16.88
C ILE A 196 -13.04 7.46 16.64
N ALA A 197 -13.81 7.26 15.57
CA ALA A 197 -15.03 8.02 15.28
C ALA A 197 -16.25 7.31 15.91
N SER A 198 -16.44 7.46 17.22
CA SER A 198 -17.51 6.80 17.97
C SER A 198 -18.50 7.76 18.61
N GLN A 199 -19.72 7.26 18.86
CA GLN A 199 -20.71 7.91 19.75
C GLN A 199 -20.16 8.09 21.18
N LEU A 200 -19.34 7.15 21.68
CA LEU A 200 -18.59 7.34 22.92
C LEU A 200 -17.70 8.59 22.87
N TRP A 201 -17.14 8.92 21.69
CA TRP A 201 -16.41 10.18 21.47
C TRP A 201 -17.30 11.41 21.35
N GLU A 202 -18.59 11.25 21.00
CA GLU A 202 -19.58 12.33 21.09
C GLU A 202 -19.97 12.61 22.53
N GLU A 203 -20.32 11.57 23.29
CA GLU A 203 -20.67 11.63 24.70
C GLU A 203 -19.51 12.15 25.57
N LEU A 204 -18.27 11.81 25.22
CA LEU A 204 -17.05 12.35 25.84
C LEU A 204 -16.70 13.75 25.30
N GLY A 205 -16.86 13.98 24.00
CA GLY A 205 -16.51 15.25 23.36
C GLY A 205 -17.41 16.41 23.74
N ARG A 206 -18.72 16.17 23.89
CA ARG A 206 -19.71 17.20 24.29
C ARG A 206 -19.60 17.63 25.76
N GLN A 207 -18.78 16.97 26.58
CA GLN A 207 -18.48 17.41 27.95
C GLN A 207 -17.58 18.64 28.00
N ASP A 208 -16.91 18.98 26.89
CA ASP A 208 -16.13 20.21 26.73
C ASP A 208 -16.99 21.31 26.07
N PRO A 209 -17.29 22.42 26.77
CA PRO A 209 -18.07 23.52 26.20
C PRO A 209 -17.48 24.09 24.90
N THR A 210 -16.15 24.05 24.74
CA THR A 210 -15.43 24.51 23.53
C THR A 210 -15.73 23.60 22.35
N VAL A 211 -15.74 22.29 22.57
CA VAL A 211 -16.02 21.28 21.54
C VAL A 211 -17.48 21.29 21.15
N ASN A 212 -18.38 21.44 22.12
CA ASN A 212 -19.81 21.58 21.85
C ASN A 212 -20.11 22.90 21.07
N ALA A 213 -19.35 23.97 21.35
CA ALA A 213 -19.43 25.22 20.60
C ALA A 213 -18.88 25.12 19.16
N ASP A 214 -17.68 24.55 18.92
CA ASP A 214 -17.18 24.33 17.54
C ASP A 214 -18.09 23.35 16.76
N PHE A 215 -18.68 22.35 17.42
CA PHE A 215 -19.70 21.51 16.78
C PHE A 215 -20.94 22.32 16.35
N ASN A 216 -21.56 23.08 17.26
CA ASN A 216 -22.77 23.86 16.95
C ASN A 216 -22.48 24.94 15.89
N ASN A 217 -21.32 25.59 15.96
CA ASN A 217 -20.88 26.60 15.00
C ASN A 217 -20.37 26.00 13.67
N SER A 218 -20.20 24.68 13.57
CA SER A 218 -19.64 24.04 12.36
C SER A 218 -20.54 24.11 11.14
N GLY A 219 -21.86 24.27 11.34
CA GLY A 219 -22.88 24.17 10.29
C GLY A 219 -23.11 22.76 9.74
N LEU A 220 -22.42 21.73 10.25
CA LEU A 220 -22.49 20.36 9.72
C LEU A 220 -23.69 19.57 10.24
N ASN A 221 -24.11 19.80 11.48
CA ASN A 221 -25.18 19.08 12.19
C ASN A 221 -25.04 17.54 12.21
N ASP A 222 -23.83 17.02 11.95
CA ASP A 222 -23.45 15.62 12.02
C ASP A 222 -22.10 15.52 12.75
N TRP A 223 -22.06 14.76 13.85
CA TRP A 223 -20.85 14.58 14.64
C TRP A 223 -19.74 13.86 13.87
N PHE A 224 -20.10 12.94 12.97
CA PHE A 224 -19.14 12.16 12.19
C PHE A 224 -18.47 13.02 11.11
N ALA A 225 -19.23 13.84 10.40
CA ALA A 225 -18.69 14.91 9.54
C ALA A 225 -17.81 15.89 10.33
N TYR A 226 -18.24 16.31 11.52
CA TYR A 226 -17.50 17.25 12.36
C TYR A 226 -16.13 16.73 12.81
N ILE A 227 -16.05 15.51 13.33
CA ILE A 227 -14.77 14.92 13.73
C ILE A 227 -13.92 14.53 12.52
N SER A 228 -14.51 14.17 11.37
CA SER A 228 -13.78 13.93 10.13
C SER A 228 -13.15 15.21 9.56
N ARG A 229 -13.91 16.32 9.51
CA ARG A 229 -13.41 17.66 9.19
C ARG A 229 -12.24 18.04 10.10
N ASN A 230 -12.40 17.87 11.41
CA ASN A 230 -11.38 18.24 12.37
C ASN A 230 -10.15 17.33 12.30
N LYS A 231 -10.29 16.00 12.13
CA LYS A 231 -9.17 15.08 11.86
C LYS A 231 -8.37 15.48 10.62
N ALA A 232 -9.05 15.74 9.49
CA ALA A 232 -8.38 16.17 8.26
C ALA A 232 -7.66 17.52 8.42
N ARG A 233 -8.23 18.48 9.16
CA ARG A 233 -7.55 19.72 9.55
C ARG A 233 -6.27 19.45 10.34
N GLN A 234 -6.34 18.60 11.37
CA GLN A 234 -5.23 18.33 12.28
C GLN A 234 -4.04 17.67 11.58
N GLU A 235 -4.29 16.58 10.82
CA GLU A 235 -3.22 15.88 10.10
C GLU A 235 -2.63 16.73 8.95
N ARG A 236 -3.44 17.56 8.27
CA ARG A 236 -2.95 18.52 7.26
C ARG A 236 -2.00 19.54 7.88
N VAL A 237 -2.38 20.16 9.00
CA VAL A 237 -1.55 21.15 9.69
C VAL A 237 -0.23 20.53 10.17
N LEU A 238 -0.27 19.30 10.68
CA LEU A 238 0.92 18.53 11.04
C LEU A 238 1.83 18.28 9.82
N LYS A 239 1.27 17.79 8.70
CA LYS A 239 2.01 17.58 7.44
C LYS A 239 2.65 18.87 6.95
N GLU A 240 1.89 19.98 6.92
CA GLU A 240 2.40 21.29 6.48
C GLU A 240 3.52 21.81 7.37
N ALA A 241 3.41 21.67 8.69
CA ALA A 241 4.46 22.07 9.63
C ALA A 241 5.72 21.21 9.53
N LEU A 242 5.57 19.91 9.28
CA LEU A 242 6.67 18.97 9.02
C LEU A 242 7.38 19.31 7.69
N PHE A 243 6.62 19.49 6.61
CA PHE A 243 7.15 19.74 5.27
C PHE A 243 7.90 21.09 5.18
N LYS A 244 7.53 22.10 5.97
CA LYS A 244 8.27 23.39 6.10
C LYS A 244 9.72 23.24 6.60
N ARG A 245 10.14 22.05 7.06
CA ARG A 245 11.50 21.78 7.59
C ARG A 245 12.36 20.87 6.71
N LEU A 246 11.78 20.27 5.68
CA LEU A 246 12.47 19.39 4.73
C LEU A 246 13.05 20.19 3.55
N GLN A 247 14.06 19.62 2.89
CA GLN A 247 14.56 20.10 1.60
C GLN A 247 13.79 19.45 0.44
N SER A 248 13.22 18.27 0.66
CA SER A 248 12.37 17.57 -0.31
C SER A 248 10.86 17.78 -0.07
N ARG A 249 10.06 17.38 -1.06
CA ARG A 249 8.62 17.16 -0.92
C ARG A 249 8.34 15.66 -1.07
N PRO A 250 8.44 14.86 0.01
CA PRO A 250 8.18 13.43 -0.06
C PRO A 250 6.69 13.15 -0.28
N VAL A 251 6.37 11.94 -0.72
CA VAL A 251 5.00 11.42 -0.66
C VAL A 251 4.63 11.16 0.81
N TYR A 252 3.46 11.62 1.25
CA TYR A 252 2.93 11.32 2.57
C TYR A 252 1.81 10.28 2.47
N SER A 253 1.78 9.31 3.39
CA SER A 253 0.74 8.28 3.49
C SER A 253 0.41 7.99 4.95
N TRP A 254 -0.75 8.50 5.39
CA TRP A 254 -1.34 8.30 6.70
C TRP A 254 -2.21 7.03 6.69
N TYR A 255 -1.92 6.12 7.60
CA TYR A 255 -2.63 4.85 7.80
C TYR A 255 -4.13 5.06 7.91
N GLN A 256 -4.91 4.23 7.22
CA GLN A 256 -6.37 4.28 7.18
C GLN A 256 -6.97 5.57 6.60
N GLU A 257 -6.19 6.39 5.86
CA GLU A 257 -6.77 7.45 5.05
C GLU A 257 -7.47 6.84 3.82
N GLN A 258 -8.75 6.52 3.96
CA GLN A 258 -9.50 5.77 2.96
C GLN A 258 -11.00 6.11 3.00
N TYR A 259 -11.70 5.88 1.88
CA TYR A 259 -13.17 6.00 1.81
C TYR A 259 -13.88 5.04 2.78
N GLY A 260 -13.23 3.91 3.08
CA GLY A 260 -13.67 2.91 4.03
C GLY A 260 -14.02 1.60 3.33
N THR A 261 -13.22 0.56 3.56
CA THR A 261 -13.44 -0.83 3.13
C THR A 261 -14.86 -1.33 3.38
N GLU A 262 -15.43 -0.94 4.52
CA GLU A 262 -16.70 -1.44 5.05
C GLU A 262 -17.84 -0.39 4.96
N ARG A 263 -17.57 0.78 4.38
CA ARG A 263 -18.57 1.86 4.26
C ARG A 263 -19.70 1.45 3.31
N GLY A 264 -20.95 1.70 3.73
CA GLY A 264 -22.14 1.18 3.05
C GLY A 264 -22.63 -0.15 3.63
N ARG A 265 -21.84 -0.80 4.49
CA ARG A 265 -22.34 -1.86 5.37
C ARG A 265 -22.94 -1.20 6.63
N TRP A 266 -24.07 -1.74 7.11
CA TRP A 266 -24.71 -1.39 8.39
C TRP A 266 -25.03 0.10 8.59
N ASN A 267 -25.77 0.71 7.65
CA ASN A 267 -26.12 2.15 7.66
C ASN A 267 -24.89 3.10 7.76
N GLY A 268 -23.71 2.62 7.36
CA GLY A 268 -22.45 3.37 7.37
C GLY A 268 -21.66 3.24 8.67
N TRP A 269 -21.17 2.04 8.97
CA TRP A 269 -20.29 1.69 10.12
C TRP A 269 -19.23 2.78 10.42
N PRO A 270 -19.45 3.67 11.42
CA PRO A 270 -18.59 4.85 11.64
C PRO A 270 -17.39 4.55 12.53
N TRP A 271 -17.49 3.51 13.38
CA TRP A 271 -16.60 3.23 14.52
C TRP A 271 -15.14 2.91 14.20
N TYR A 272 -14.74 2.89 12.92
CA TYR A 272 -13.39 2.48 12.50
C TYR A 272 -12.71 3.46 11.54
N MET A 273 -13.45 4.18 10.68
CA MET A 273 -12.89 5.03 9.62
C MET A 273 -13.48 6.45 9.66
N PHE A 274 -12.76 7.44 9.14
CA PHE A 274 -13.29 8.81 8.95
C PHE A 274 -13.93 9.01 7.56
N LEU A 275 -14.77 10.04 7.42
CA LEU A 275 -15.36 10.44 6.13
C LEU A 275 -14.31 11.10 5.22
N TYR A 276 -13.76 10.31 4.30
CA TYR A 276 -12.67 10.70 3.38
C TYR A 276 -12.96 11.94 2.51
N GLU A 277 -14.22 12.26 2.24
CA GLU A 277 -14.61 13.50 1.56
C GLU A 277 -14.14 14.78 2.28
N HIS A 278 -13.88 14.74 3.59
CA HIS A 278 -13.27 15.86 4.33
C HIS A 278 -11.74 15.93 4.22
N PHE A 279 -11.08 14.90 3.68
CA PHE A 279 -9.64 14.86 3.41
C PHE A 279 -9.31 15.36 1.99
N LEU A 280 -10.29 15.92 1.28
CA LEU A 280 -10.17 16.45 -0.07
C LEU A 280 -10.45 17.97 -0.07
N ASP A 281 -9.77 18.71 -0.95
CA ASP A 281 -10.09 20.11 -1.23
C ASP A 281 -11.33 20.25 -2.15
N SER A 282 -11.75 21.49 -2.43
CA SER A 282 -12.87 21.80 -3.34
C SER A 282 -12.61 21.36 -4.80
N SER A 283 -11.36 21.08 -5.17
CA SER A 283 -10.95 20.50 -6.45
C SER A 283 -10.82 18.97 -6.40
N ARG A 284 -11.25 18.33 -5.32
CA ARG A 284 -11.11 16.88 -5.01
C ARG A 284 -9.66 16.39 -4.95
N LYS A 285 -8.70 17.24 -4.58
CA LYS A 285 -7.30 16.83 -4.33
C LYS A 285 -7.12 16.47 -2.86
N PRO A 286 -6.40 15.39 -2.52
CA PRO A 286 -6.09 15.08 -1.13
C PRO A 286 -5.29 16.17 -0.43
N ILE A 287 -5.64 16.46 0.82
CA ILE A 287 -4.98 17.49 1.65
C ILE A 287 -4.07 16.91 2.74
N VAL A 288 -4.19 15.60 3.03
CA VAL A 288 -3.36 14.89 4.00
C VAL A 288 -2.46 13.87 3.28
N SER A 289 -2.91 12.66 2.97
CA SER A 289 -2.10 11.69 2.20
C SER A 289 -2.14 11.99 0.72
N ASP A 290 -1.03 11.81 0.00
CA ASP A 290 -1.01 12.02 -1.45
C ASP A 290 -1.75 10.88 -2.22
N TYR A 291 -2.11 9.79 -1.52
CA TYR A 291 -2.88 8.63 -2.01
C TYR A 291 -3.71 8.01 -0.87
N THR A 292 -4.80 7.29 -1.17
CA THR A 292 -5.51 6.54 -0.10
C THR A 292 -4.65 5.41 0.43
N ALA A 293 -4.67 5.15 1.75
CA ALA A 293 -3.87 4.12 2.42
C ALA A 293 -4.73 3.17 3.26
N PRO A 294 -5.66 2.41 2.64
CA PRO A 294 -6.49 1.42 3.33
C PRO A 294 -5.64 0.27 3.88
N GLU A 295 -6.06 -0.30 5.00
CA GLU A 295 -5.54 -1.60 5.46
C GLU A 295 -6.20 -2.76 4.72
N MET A 296 -5.49 -3.88 4.60
CA MET A 296 -6.03 -5.15 4.15
C MET A 296 -5.16 -6.34 4.59
N TYR A 297 -5.51 -6.94 5.73
CA TYR A 297 -4.76 -8.01 6.37
C TYR A 297 -5.53 -9.32 6.30
N TYR A 298 -4.87 -10.43 5.91
CA TYR A 298 -5.56 -11.70 5.75
C TYR A 298 -6.28 -12.16 7.04
N ASN A 299 -7.60 -12.35 6.96
CA ASN A 299 -8.44 -12.90 8.02
C ASN A 299 -8.38 -12.11 9.35
N PHE A 300 -8.21 -10.79 9.24
CA PHE A 300 -8.25 -9.82 10.33
C PHE A 300 -9.19 -8.70 9.92
N HIS A 301 -10.33 -8.57 10.62
CA HIS A 301 -11.50 -7.76 10.20
C HIS A 301 -12.06 -8.09 8.79
N ASN A 302 -11.82 -9.31 8.28
CA ASN A 302 -12.43 -9.89 7.07
C ASN A 302 -12.42 -11.42 7.16
N SER A 303 -13.15 -12.12 6.28
CA SER A 303 -13.19 -13.58 6.24
C SER A 303 -12.02 -14.24 5.49
N GLY A 304 -10.92 -13.52 5.24
CA GLY A 304 -9.83 -13.95 4.35
C GLY A 304 -10.14 -13.70 2.88
N TRP A 305 -9.82 -14.64 1.99
CA TRP A 305 -9.95 -14.48 0.52
C TRP A 305 -11.34 -14.85 -0.04
N SER A 306 -12.24 -15.32 0.81
CA SER A 306 -13.58 -15.77 0.45
C SER A 306 -14.41 -15.91 1.73
N GLY A 307 -15.72 -15.70 1.66
CA GLY A 307 -16.63 -15.89 2.78
C GLY A 307 -17.56 -14.70 2.99
N ILE A 308 -18.27 -14.73 4.12
CA ILE A 308 -19.34 -13.79 4.45
C ILE A 308 -19.15 -13.23 5.85
N GLN A 309 -19.84 -12.15 6.17
CA GLN A 309 -20.15 -11.85 7.56
C GLN A 309 -21.43 -12.65 7.89
N PRO A 310 -21.39 -13.62 8.84
CA PRO A 310 -22.47 -14.61 8.99
C PRO A 310 -23.84 -14.04 9.35
N ASP A 311 -23.89 -12.94 10.10
CA ASP A 311 -25.12 -12.36 10.63
C ASP A 311 -25.80 -11.40 9.64
N HIS A 312 -25.02 -10.79 8.74
CA HIS A 312 -25.45 -9.73 7.84
C HIS A 312 -25.52 -10.15 6.35
N LEU A 313 -25.28 -11.42 6.07
CA LEU A 313 -25.60 -12.08 4.78
C LEU A 313 -24.95 -11.44 3.54
N VAL A 314 -23.77 -10.82 3.70
CA VAL A 314 -22.99 -10.20 2.62
C VAL A 314 -21.60 -10.84 2.51
N PRO A 315 -20.99 -10.91 1.30
CA PRO A 315 -19.59 -11.27 1.14
C PRO A 315 -18.70 -10.31 1.95
N TRP A 316 -17.76 -10.86 2.73
CA TRP A 316 -16.92 -10.09 3.67
C TRP A 316 -15.43 -10.42 3.53
N ASP A 317 -15.04 -10.90 2.35
CA ASP A 317 -13.65 -11.16 2.02
C ASP A 317 -12.86 -9.87 1.76
N ALA A 318 -11.55 -10.00 1.90
CA ALA A 318 -10.57 -8.93 1.76
C ALA A 318 -10.63 -8.18 0.41
N LEU A 319 -10.89 -8.86 -0.71
CA LEU A 319 -10.94 -8.19 -2.01
C LEU A 319 -12.26 -7.43 -2.19
N THR A 320 -13.38 -7.98 -1.74
CA THR A 320 -14.68 -7.28 -1.73
C THR A 320 -14.55 -5.96 -0.94
N GLN A 321 -13.99 -6.02 0.26
CA GLN A 321 -13.68 -4.82 1.05
C GLN A 321 -12.74 -3.83 0.33
N ALA A 322 -11.64 -4.30 -0.27
CA ALA A 322 -10.71 -3.44 -1.00
C ALA A 322 -11.38 -2.75 -2.21
N LEU A 323 -12.19 -3.47 -2.98
CA LEU A 323 -12.90 -2.93 -4.14
C LEU A 323 -13.99 -1.93 -3.75
N ASN A 324 -14.64 -2.08 -2.59
CA ASN A 324 -15.53 -1.05 -2.05
C ASN A 324 -14.81 0.29 -1.86
N ASN A 325 -13.69 0.26 -1.14
CA ASN A 325 -12.90 1.44 -0.87
C ASN A 325 -12.41 2.10 -2.17
N ILE A 326 -11.91 1.32 -3.12
CA ILE A 326 -11.44 1.80 -4.42
C ILE A 326 -12.59 2.40 -5.24
N SER A 327 -13.77 1.77 -5.27
CA SER A 327 -14.97 2.26 -5.94
C SER A 327 -15.42 3.61 -5.37
N GLY A 328 -15.43 3.73 -4.04
CA GLY A 328 -15.72 4.97 -3.34
C GLY A 328 -14.68 6.07 -3.57
N ALA A 329 -13.39 5.73 -3.52
CA ALA A 329 -12.29 6.66 -3.80
C ALA A 329 -12.34 7.19 -5.25
N ILE A 330 -12.62 6.32 -6.24
CA ILE A 330 -12.83 6.69 -7.65
C ILE A 330 -14.06 7.61 -7.81
N SER A 331 -15.16 7.38 -7.09
CA SER A 331 -16.31 8.30 -7.11
C SER A 331 -15.98 9.71 -6.58
N LEU A 332 -14.93 9.81 -5.75
CA LEU A 332 -14.36 11.04 -5.21
C LEU A 332 -13.11 11.53 -5.99
N GLY A 333 -12.84 10.96 -7.17
CA GLY A 333 -11.79 11.42 -8.10
C GLY A 333 -10.40 10.77 -7.92
N GLN A 334 -10.21 9.89 -6.94
CA GLN A 334 -8.90 9.28 -6.68
C GLN A 334 -8.70 8.00 -7.52
N LYS A 335 -7.52 7.86 -8.15
CA LYS A 335 -7.22 6.78 -9.11
C LYS A 335 -6.24 5.71 -8.58
N PHE A 336 -5.52 6.02 -7.50
CA PHE A 336 -4.42 5.23 -6.98
C PHE A 336 -4.50 5.08 -5.46
N THR A 337 -3.95 3.98 -4.97
CA THR A 337 -3.90 3.63 -3.55
C THR A 337 -2.50 3.16 -3.16
N TYR A 338 -2.12 3.37 -1.91
CA TYR A 338 -0.89 2.87 -1.30
C TYR A 338 -1.25 2.03 -0.06
N PRO A 339 -1.83 0.83 -0.27
CA PRO A 339 -2.46 0.06 0.79
C PRO A 339 -1.44 -0.53 1.76
N TRP A 340 -1.88 -0.71 3.01
CA TRP A 340 -1.17 -1.49 4.02
C TRP A 340 -1.67 -2.93 3.91
N THR A 341 -0.81 -3.89 3.58
CA THR A 341 -1.23 -5.29 3.36
C THR A 341 -0.42 -6.28 4.17
N SER A 342 -1.07 -7.40 4.52
CA SER A 342 -0.46 -8.49 5.29
C SER A 342 -0.96 -9.86 4.84
N ILE A 343 -0.05 -10.83 4.82
CA ILE A 343 -0.33 -12.26 4.60
C ILE A 343 -0.94 -12.92 5.85
N GLY A 344 -1.01 -12.20 6.97
CA GLY A 344 -1.17 -12.73 8.32
C GLY A 344 0.17 -12.83 9.04
N TRP A 345 0.14 -13.16 10.33
CA TRP A 345 1.32 -13.24 11.19
C TRP A 345 1.14 -14.30 12.28
N GLU A 346 2.24 -14.71 12.90
CA GLU A 346 2.27 -15.75 13.92
C GLU A 346 1.39 -15.36 15.14
N GLY A 347 0.52 -16.29 15.55
CA GLY A 347 -0.57 -16.02 16.52
C GLY A 347 -1.90 -15.62 15.87
N GLN A 348 -1.93 -15.40 14.55
CA GLN A 348 -3.14 -15.17 13.74
C GLN A 348 -3.16 -16.13 12.54
N PRO A 349 -4.28 -16.22 11.77
CA PRO A 349 -4.31 -17.01 10.55
C PRO A 349 -3.32 -16.47 9.50
N ILE A 350 -2.60 -17.37 8.82
CA ILE A 350 -1.62 -17.02 7.77
C ILE A 350 -2.06 -17.61 6.43
N SER A 351 -2.01 -16.81 5.37
CA SER A 351 -2.34 -17.25 4.01
C SER A 351 -1.23 -18.12 3.40
N SER A 352 -1.63 -19.00 2.49
CA SER A 352 -0.72 -19.59 1.52
C SER A 352 -0.11 -18.50 0.61
N SER A 353 1.14 -18.71 0.19
CA SER A 353 1.91 -17.72 -0.58
C SER A 353 1.30 -17.42 -1.95
N ASP A 354 0.68 -18.43 -2.57
CA ASP A 354 -0.02 -18.30 -3.86
C ASP A 354 -1.24 -17.37 -3.75
N ARG A 355 -2.16 -17.61 -2.81
CA ARG A 355 -3.36 -16.77 -2.68
C ARG A 355 -3.04 -15.31 -2.36
N PHE A 356 -2.00 -15.05 -1.57
CA PHE A 356 -1.52 -13.69 -1.33
C PHE A 356 -0.93 -13.03 -2.58
N MET A 357 -0.16 -13.76 -3.40
CA MET A 357 0.31 -13.28 -4.72
C MET A 357 -0.87 -12.93 -5.64
N GLY A 358 -1.89 -13.78 -5.70
CA GLY A 358 -3.09 -13.54 -6.50
C GLY A 358 -3.91 -12.34 -6.03
N MET A 359 -4.08 -12.17 -4.71
CA MET A 359 -4.69 -10.97 -4.13
C MET A 359 -3.89 -9.71 -4.49
N MET A 360 -2.57 -9.71 -4.25
CA MET A 360 -1.73 -8.54 -4.50
C MET A 360 -1.76 -8.12 -5.99
N LYS A 361 -1.66 -9.06 -6.94
CA LYS A 361 -1.82 -8.74 -8.38
C LYS A 361 -3.18 -8.12 -8.70
N THR A 362 -4.23 -8.59 -8.03
CA THR A 362 -5.58 -8.05 -8.20
C THR A 362 -5.69 -6.64 -7.62
N TYR A 363 -5.07 -6.37 -6.46
CA TYR A 363 -5.02 -5.05 -5.82
C TYR A 363 -4.20 -4.03 -6.63
N TYR A 364 -3.08 -4.44 -7.22
CA TYR A 364 -2.31 -3.61 -8.16
C TYR A 364 -3.13 -3.30 -9.42
N THR A 365 -3.83 -4.29 -9.99
CA THR A 365 -4.76 -4.05 -11.11
C THR A 365 -5.89 -3.09 -10.72
N ALA A 366 -6.39 -3.20 -9.50
CA ALA A 366 -7.40 -2.29 -8.96
C ALA A 366 -6.85 -0.85 -8.79
N GLY A 367 -5.60 -0.68 -8.37
CA GLY A 367 -4.92 0.62 -8.41
C GLY A 367 -3.76 0.83 -7.43
N ALA A 368 -3.23 -0.21 -6.80
CA ALA A 368 -2.05 -0.08 -5.96
C ALA A 368 -0.82 0.34 -6.79
N ILE A 369 -0.03 1.30 -6.29
CA ILE A 369 1.20 1.82 -6.93
C ILE A 369 2.46 1.56 -6.08
N GLY A 370 2.34 0.65 -5.12
CA GLY A 370 3.22 0.39 -3.99
C GLY A 370 2.38 -0.18 -2.82
N SER A 371 2.98 -0.52 -1.69
CA SER A 371 2.25 -0.99 -0.49
C SER A 371 3.12 -0.97 0.77
N VAL A 372 2.49 -0.90 1.94
CA VAL A 372 3.15 -1.15 3.24
C VAL A 372 3.03 -2.63 3.63
N SER A 373 4.14 -3.27 3.96
CA SER A 373 4.20 -4.63 4.51
C SER A 373 3.96 -4.60 6.03
N MET A 374 2.72 -4.83 6.47
CA MET A 374 2.37 -4.86 7.90
C MET A 374 2.65 -6.22 8.54
N TYR A 375 3.32 -6.22 9.69
CA TYR A 375 3.63 -7.42 10.48
C TYR A 375 3.94 -7.06 11.95
N PRO A 376 2.98 -7.19 12.89
CA PRO A 376 3.08 -6.67 14.26
C PRO A 376 3.77 -7.62 15.28
N VAL A 377 4.58 -8.59 14.85
CA VAL A 377 5.30 -9.48 15.79
C VAL A 377 6.58 -8.80 16.27
N CYS A 378 6.59 -8.39 17.54
CA CYS A 378 7.57 -7.46 18.12
C CYS A 378 8.37 -8.03 19.30
N SER A 379 8.28 -9.34 19.58
CA SER A 379 8.92 -9.98 20.72
C SER A 379 9.15 -11.48 20.49
N GLY A 380 10.03 -12.09 21.28
CA GLY A 380 10.30 -13.53 21.26
C GLY A 380 11.25 -13.99 20.14
N PRO A 381 11.55 -15.29 20.04
CA PRO A 381 12.66 -15.81 19.24
C PRO A 381 12.57 -15.49 17.74
N LEU A 382 11.36 -15.49 17.17
CA LEU A 382 11.13 -15.12 15.77
C LEU A 382 11.46 -13.66 15.49
N TRP A 383 11.03 -12.74 16.36
CA TRP A 383 11.39 -11.32 16.25
C TRP A 383 12.90 -11.12 16.44
N GLU A 384 13.52 -11.79 17.42
CA GLU A 384 14.97 -11.71 17.62
C GLU A 384 15.76 -12.20 16.39
N ALA A 385 15.32 -13.29 15.75
CA ALA A 385 15.95 -13.80 14.54
C ALA A 385 15.81 -12.81 13.38
N LEU A 386 14.64 -12.20 13.19
CA LEU A 386 14.38 -11.17 12.18
C LEU A 386 15.23 -9.90 12.43
N TYR A 387 15.30 -9.42 13.68
CA TYR A 387 15.97 -8.18 14.07
C TYR A 387 17.49 -8.31 14.08
N TYR A 388 18.04 -9.37 14.68
CA TYR A 388 19.49 -9.58 14.84
C TYR A 388 20.11 -10.52 13.78
N ASN A 389 19.32 -10.97 12.79
CA ASN A 389 19.71 -11.97 11.79
C ASN A 389 20.25 -13.29 12.39
N LYS A 390 19.64 -13.77 13.47
CA LYS A 390 20.00 -15.08 14.07
C LYS A 390 19.49 -16.23 13.18
N PRO A 391 20.09 -17.43 13.27
CA PRO A 391 19.54 -18.64 12.64
C PRO A 391 18.07 -18.89 13.02
N ILE A 392 17.28 -19.31 12.03
CA ILE A 392 15.85 -19.64 12.17
C ILE A 392 15.48 -21.00 11.52
N GLY A 393 16.44 -21.62 10.84
CA GLY A 393 16.28 -22.95 10.25
C GLY A 393 15.83 -22.93 8.79
N ALA A 394 15.37 -24.07 8.27
CA ALA A 394 15.07 -24.21 6.84
C ALA A 394 13.70 -23.64 6.41
N THR A 395 12.84 -23.25 7.36
CA THR A 395 11.49 -22.72 7.08
C THR A 395 11.52 -21.20 6.92
N THR A 396 11.19 -20.71 5.72
CA THR A 396 11.15 -19.26 5.43
C THR A 396 10.11 -18.54 6.31
N PRO A 397 10.52 -17.54 7.13
CA PRO A 397 9.61 -16.82 8.03
C PRO A 397 8.48 -16.10 7.30
N THR A 398 7.33 -15.94 7.95
CA THR A 398 6.12 -15.35 7.35
C THR A 398 6.34 -13.92 6.83
N LEU A 399 7.10 -13.09 7.56
CA LEU A 399 7.50 -11.77 7.07
C LEU A 399 8.35 -11.85 5.79
N ILE A 400 9.33 -12.76 5.70
CA ILE A 400 10.16 -12.91 4.50
C ILE A 400 9.33 -13.42 3.30
N ARG A 401 8.38 -14.34 3.54
CA ARG A 401 7.38 -14.78 2.54
C ARG A 401 6.53 -13.60 2.03
N GLN A 402 6.03 -12.76 2.93
CA GLN A 402 5.26 -11.56 2.58
C GLN A 402 6.07 -10.58 1.72
N LEU A 403 7.27 -10.23 2.19
CA LEU A 403 8.12 -9.21 1.56
C LEU A 403 8.52 -9.61 0.13
N THR A 404 8.87 -10.88 -0.08
CA THR A 404 9.24 -11.43 -1.39
C THR A 404 8.07 -11.45 -2.37
N ILE A 405 6.86 -11.85 -1.93
CA ILE A 405 5.64 -11.82 -2.76
C ILE A 405 5.27 -10.39 -3.19
N GLN A 406 5.36 -9.43 -2.26
CA GLN A 406 5.12 -8.02 -2.55
C GLN A 406 6.15 -7.47 -3.55
N GLY A 407 7.44 -7.78 -3.38
CA GLY A 407 8.51 -7.40 -4.32
C GLY A 407 8.31 -7.96 -5.74
N HIS A 408 7.97 -9.24 -5.86
CA HIS A 408 7.61 -9.87 -7.15
C HIS A 408 6.39 -9.21 -7.80
N THR A 409 5.34 -8.89 -7.03
CA THR A 409 4.16 -8.21 -7.57
C THR A 409 4.53 -6.80 -8.04
N HIS A 410 5.25 -6.04 -7.22
CA HIS A 410 5.67 -4.68 -7.53
C HIS A 410 6.53 -4.63 -8.81
N ALA A 411 7.44 -5.59 -8.98
CA ALA A 411 8.23 -5.72 -10.20
C ALA A 411 7.39 -6.04 -11.44
N LEU A 412 6.42 -6.96 -11.36
CA LEU A 412 5.50 -7.22 -12.47
C LEU A 412 4.75 -5.94 -12.88
N PHE A 413 4.25 -5.17 -11.92
CA PHE A 413 3.53 -3.95 -12.21
C PHE A 413 4.42 -2.77 -12.59
N SER A 414 5.73 -2.82 -12.33
CA SER A 414 6.68 -1.86 -12.91
C SER A 414 6.76 -1.99 -14.44
N HIS A 415 6.59 -3.20 -14.99
CA HIS A 415 6.48 -3.42 -16.44
C HIS A 415 5.17 -2.89 -17.02
N LEU A 416 4.10 -2.94 -16.21
CA LEU A 416 2.72 -2.65 -16.58
C LEU A 416 2.24 -1.25 -16.15
N GLU A 417 3.14 -0.39 -15.64
CA GLU A 417 2.79 0.90 -15.03
C GLU A 417 1.99 1.81 -15.98
N GLU A 418 2.17 1.70 -17.30
CA GLU A 418 1.35 2.42 -18.29
C GLU A 418 -0.15 2.17 -18.10
N TYR A 419 -0.57 0.93 -17.84
CA TYR A 419 -1.97 0.57 -17.61
C TYR A 419 -2.51 1.09 -16.28
N LEU A 420 -1.63 1.32 -15.29
CA LEU A 420 -2.01 1.99 -14.04
C LEU A 420 -2.18 3.49 -14.29
N ARG A 421 -1.18 4.15 -14.88
CA ARG A 421 -1.15 5.60 -15.07
C ARG A 421 -2.19 6.08 -16.10
N LYS A 422 -2.15 5.53 -17.32
CA LYS A 422 -3.04 5.90 -18.45
C LYS A 422 -4.36 5.14 -18.47
N GLY A 423 -4.45 4.00 -17.78
CA GLY A 423 -5.66 3.16 -17.79
C GLY A 423 -6.54 3.33 -16.56
N ASP A 424 -7.85 3.27 -16.76
CA ASP A 424 -8.86 3.39 -15.71
C ASP A 424 -9.40 2.03 -15.30
N LEU A 425 -9.76 1.88 -14.02
CA LEU A 425 -10.42 0.69 -13.51
C LEU A 425 -11.84 0.61 -14.06
N LEU A 426 -12.14 -0.48 -14.76
CA LEU A 426 -13.45 -0.66 -15.37
C LEU A 426 -14.49 -1.00 -14.31
N ARG A 427 -15.68 -0.43 -14.48
CA ARG A 427 -16.86 -0.78 -13.69
C ARG A 427 -17.41 -2.11 -14.21
N GLY A 428 -17.44 -3.12 -13.35
CA GLY A 428 -18.17 -4.36 -13.63
C GLY A 428 -19.68 -4.13 -13.77
N PRO A 429 -20.43 -5.12 -14.30
CA PRO A 429 -21.89 -5.01 -14.47
C PRO A 429 -22.65 -5.00 -13.14
N ASN A 430 -22.04 -5.50 -12.06
CA ASN A 430 -22.67 -5.65 -10.76
C ASN A 430 -22.46 -4.41 -9.87
N LEU A 431 -23.48 -4.10 -9.06
CA LEU A 431 -23.33 -3.22 -7.91
C LEU A 431 -22.51 -3.91 -6.81
N HIS A 432 -21.79 -3.12 -6.00
CA HIS A 432 -21.05 -3.61 -4.85
C HIS A 432 -22.02 -4.16 -3.78
N PRO A 433 -21.73 -5.25 -3.03
CA PRO A 433 -22.67 -5.77 -2.03
C PRO A 433 -23.01 -4.79 -0.88
N TYR A 434 -22.16 -3.80 -0.59
CA TYR A 434 -22.36 -2.84 0.50
C TYR A 434 -23.12 -1.58 0.02
N GLN A 435 -24.41 -1.73 -0.30
CA GLN A 435 -25.25 -0.60 -0.73
C GLN A 435 -25.88 0.15 0.46
N ILE A 436 -25.86 1.48 0.39
CA ILE A 436 -26.70 2.37 1.20
C ILE A 436 -27.54 3.26 0.28
N SER A 437 -28.73 3.64 0.76
CA SER A 437 -29.71 4.48 0.03
C SER A 437 -29.15 5.80 -0.49
N THR A 438 -28.07 6.32 0.12
CA THR A 438 -27.44 7.59 -0.23
C THR A 438 -26.31 7.49 -1.26
N LYS A 439 -25.77 6.29 -1.55
CA LYS A 439 -24.66 6.16 -2.50
C LYS A 439 -24.52 4.76 -3.10
N ILE A 440 -24.89 4.65 -4.38
CA ILE A 440 -24.75 3.42 -5.16
C ILE A 440 -23.35 3.32 -5.76
N LEU A 441 -22.63 2.25 -5.44
CA LEU A 441 -21.28 1.96 -5.96
C LEU A 441 -21.24 0.68 -6.82
N PRO A 442 -20.51 0.66 -7.94
CA PRO A 442 -20.21 -0.56 -8.70
C PRO A 442 -19.19 -1.45 -7.98
N ALA A 443 -19.23 -2.77 -8.24
CA ALA A 443 -18.36 -3.76 -7.61
C ALA A 443 -16.89 -3.72 -8.07
N MET A 444 -16.60 -3.04 -9.19
CA MET A 444 -15.25 -2.94 -9.80
C MET A 444 -14.58 -4.28 -10.18
N GLU A 445 -15.36 -5.35 -10.28
CA GLU A 445 -14.94 -6.65 -10.82
C GLU A 445 -16.01 -7.25 -11.75
N PHE A 446 -15.59 -8.18 -12.61
CA PHE A 446 -16.43 -8.84 -13.59
C PHE A 446 -16.78 -10.27 -13.14
N PRO A 447 -18.07 -10.66 -13.13
CA PRO A 447 -18.47 -12.00 -12.75
C PRO A 447 -17.96 -13.01 -13.77
N ALA A 448 -17.20 -14.00 -13.29
CA ALA A 448 -16.78 -15.13 -14.11
C ALA A 448 -17.88 -16.21 -14.15
N GLU A 449 -18.22 -16.69 -15.34
CA GLU A 449 -19.37 -17.57 -15.60
C GLU A 449 -19.24 -18.87 -14.77
N GLY A 450 -20.26 -19.14 -13.93
CA GLY A 450 -20.30 -20.29 -13.02
C GLY A 450 -19.31 -20.27 -11.85
N GLN A 451 -18.52 -19.20 -11.65
CA GLN A 451 -17.49 -19.12 -10.61
C GLN A 451 -18.02 -18.56 -9.30
N THR A 452 -19.05 -19.20 -8.75
CA THR A 452 -19.70 -18.83 -7.49
C THR A 452 -20.00 -20.05 -6.63
N THR A 453 -20.06 -19.87 -5.32
CA THR A 453 -20.62 -20.85 -4.39
C THR A 453 -21.62 -20.18 -3.46
N GLN A 454 -22.53 -20.96 -2.89
CA GLN A 454 -23.44 -20.51 -1.85
C GLN A 454 -22.80 -20.78 -0.47
N VAL A 455 -22.90 -19.82 0.45
CA VAL A 455 -22.52 -20.00 1.87
C VAL A 455 -23.69 -19.61 2.75
N GLN A 456 -24.03 -20.50 3.69
CA GLN A 456 -25.12 -20.31 4.63
C GLN A 456 -24.75 -19.28 5.71
N GLY A 457 -25.63 -18.32 5.97
CA GLY A 457 -25.50 -17.38 7.08
C GLY A 457 -26.29 -17.80 8.33
N ASN A 458 -26.11 -17.07 9.43
CA ASN A 458 -26.70 -17.39 10.73
C ASN A 458 -28.23 -17.15 10.76
N TRP A 459 -28.70 -16.07 10.12
CA TRP A 459 -30.07 -15.54 10.31
C TRP A 459 -30.87 -15.38 9.01
N GLY A 460 -30.53 -16.10 7.93
CA GLY A 460 -31.27 -16.01 6.68
C GLY A 460 -30.80 -16.97 5.58
N GLY A 461 -31.05 -16.61 4.32
CA GLY A 461 -30.76 -17.46 3.17
C GLY A 461 -29.27 -17.61 2.83
N PRO A 462 -28.94 -18.48 1.86
CA PRO A 462 -27.59 -18.62 1.33
C PRO A 462 -27.12 -17.35 0.60
N VAL A 463 -25.87 -16.98 0.84
CA VAL A 463 -25.18 -15.86 0.22
C VAL A 463 -24.30 -16.35 -0.93
N THR A 464 -24.46 -15.74 -2.11
CA THR A 464 -23.63 -16.07 -3.27
C THR A 464 -22.29 -15.34 -3.18
N ILE A 465 -21.18 -16.09 -3.12
CA ILE A 465 -19.82 -15.54 -3.08
C ILE A 465 -18.99 -16.04 -4.28
N PRO A 466 -18.07 -15.20 -4.82
CA PRO A 466 -17.26 -15.57 -5.97
C PRO A 466 -16.12 -16.54 -5.60
N THR A 467 -15.93 -17.57 -6.43
CA THR A 467 -14.86 -18.56 -6.29
C THR A 467 -13.66 -18.30 -7.21
N ALA A 468 -13.84 -17.44 -8.21
CA ALA A 468 -12.77 -16.75 -8.93
C ALA A 468 -13.16 -15.27 -9.13
N ARG A 469 -12.16 -14.38 -9.16
CA ARG A 469 -12.28 -12.92 -9.27
C ARG A 469 -11.65 -12.46 -10.58
N VAL A 470 -12.25 -11.47 -11.25
CA VAL A 470 -11.67 -10.86 -12.47
C VAL A 470 -11.76 -9.34 -12.39
N VAL A 471 -10.60 -8.67 -12.40
CA VAL A 471 -10.50 -7.21 -12.32
C VAL A 471 -9.76 -6.69 -13.56
N ALA A 472 -10.21 -5.59 -14.15
CA ALA A 472 -9.69 -5.11 -15.43
C ALA A 472 -9.54 -3.58 -15.50
N ARG A 473 -8.44 -3.11 -16.11
CA ARG A 473 -8.23 -1.73 -16.54
C ARG A 473 -8.24 -1.63 -18.06
N LYS A 474 -8.68 -0.49 -18.61
CA LYS A 474 -8.54 -0.15 -20.04
C LYS A 474 -7.75 1.15 -20.18
N ILE A 475 -6.81 1.22 -21.13
CA ILE A 475 -6.09 2.48 -21.43
C ILE A 475 -7.07 3.47 -22.07
N GLN A 476 -7.07 4.72 -21.61
CA GLN A 476 -7.92 5.77 -22.17
C GLN A 476 -7.65 5.96 -23.67
N GLY A 477 -8.69 5.88 -24.49
CA GLY A 477 -8.61 6.04 -25.96
C GLY A 477 -8.04 4.85 -26.74
N GLU A 478 -7.53 3.80 -26.08
CA GLU A 478 -6.92 2.64 -26.74
C GLU A 478 -7.75 1.36 -26.50
N ASP A 479 -7.87 0.50 -27.52
CA ASP A 479 -8.39 -0.87 -27.33
C ASP A 479 -7.28 -1.80 -26.81
N ARG A 480 -6.82 -1.46 -25.60
CA ARG A 480 -5.82 -2.18 -24.81
C ARG A 480 -6.27 -2.26 -23.36
N TRP A 481 -6.30 -3.48 -22.83
CA TRP A 481 -6.74 -3.78 -21.48
C TRP A 481 -5.65 -4.53 -20.70
N LEU A 482 -5.63 -4.31 -19.39
CA LEU A 482 -4.91 -5.12 -18.42
C LEU A 482 -5.96 -5.89 -17.61
N VAL A 483 -5.87 -7.21 -17.55
CA VAL A 483 -6.87 -8.07 -16.90
C VAL A 483 -6.19 -9.03 -15.94
N THR A 484 -6.61 -9.04 -14.68
CA THR A 484 -6.16 -10.04 -13.70
C THR A 484 -7.29 -11.02 -13.38
N ALA A 485 -7.00 -12.31 -13.52
CA ALA A 485 -7.91 -13.41 -13.17
C ALA A 485 -7.31 -14.24 -12.02
N TRP A 486 -8.04 -14.38 -10.91
CA TRP A 486 -7.57 -15.00 -9.68
C TRP A 486 -8.54 -16.06 -9.16
N ALA A 487 -8.05 -17.28 -8.93
CA ALA A 487 -8.81 -18.34 -8.27
C ALA A 487 -8.71 -18.17 -6.74
N ASN A 488 -9.52 -17.27 -6.16
CA ASN A 488 -9.47 -16.94 -4.73
C ASN A 488 -9.78 -18.16 -3.82
N VAL A 489 -10.56 -19.13 -4.30
CA VAL A 489 -10.65 -20.50 -3.72
C VAL A 489 -10.40 -21.59 -4.77
N GLY A 490 -10.23 -22.83 -4.30
CA GLY A 490 -10.07 -24.01 -5.16
C GLY A 490 -8.70 -24.08 -5.88
N SER A 491 -8.67 -24.79 -7.00
CA SER A 491 -7.52 -25.00 -7.87
C SER A 491 -7.49 -24.02 -9.05
N ASP A 492 -6.34 -23.96 -9.73
CA ASP A 492 -6.15 -23.28 -11.00
C ASP A 492 -7.09 -23.87 -12.06
N ARG A 493 -7.83 -23.00 -12.77
CA ARG A 493 -8.85 -23.40 -13.75
C ARG A 493 -9.14 -22.31 -14.77
N ASP A 494 -9.77 -22.68 -15.86
CA ASP A 494 -10.17 -21.76 -16.92
C ASP A 494 -11.53 -21.15 -16.57
N VAL A 495 -11.68 -19.85 -16.76
CA VAL A 495 -12.90 -19.10 -16.43
C VAL A 495 -13.32 -18.24 -17.61
N LYS A 496 -14.63 -18.19 -17.88
CA LYS A 496 -15.22 -17.34 -18.93
C LYS A 496 -15.69 -16.02 -18.35
N VAL A 497 -15.46 -14.92 -19.04
CA VAL A 497 -15.83 -13.57 -18.56
C VAL A 497 -16.05 -12.60 -19.72
N LYS A 498 -16.97 -11.65 -19.54
CA LYS A 498 -17.22 -10.53 -20.47
C LYS A 498 -16.78 -9.24 -19.81
N ILE A 499 -15.90 -8.47 -20.46
CA ILE A 499 -15.23 -7.29 -19.86
C ILE A 499 -15.54 -6.00 -20.64
N ASP A 500 -15.51 -6.07 -21.96
CA ASP A 500 -15.85 -4.99 -22.89
C ASP A 500 -16.56 -5.65 -24.08
N ASN A 501 -17.65 -5.05 -24.58
CA ASN A 501 -18.44 -5.64 -25.66
C ASN A 501 -17.61 -5.89 -26.93
N LYS A 502 -16.53 -5.12 -27.15
CA LYS A 502 -15.58 -5.33 -28.26
C LYS A 502 -14.79 -6.65 -28.18
N LEU A 503 -14.70 -7.26 -27.00
CA LEU A 503 -13.90 -8.47 -26.74
C LEU A 503 -14.72 -9.76 -26.74
N GLY A 504 -16.05 -9.68 -26.70
CA GLY A 504 -16.92 -10.84 -26.48
C GLY A 504 -16.69 -11.50 -25.12
N THR A 505 -16.80 -12.83 -25.08
CA THR A 505 -16.40 -13.64 -23.90
C THR A 505 -14.94 -14.05 -24.05
N LEU A 506 -14.10 -13.66 -23.08
CA LEU A 506 -12.74 -14.15 -22.93
C LEU A 506 -12.73 -15.46 -22.13
N THR A 507 -11.77 -16.34 -22.43
CA THR A 507 -11.41 -17.48 -21.58
C THR A 507 -10.05 -17.22 -20.94
N LEU A 508 -10.01 -17.10 -19.62
CA LEU A 508 -8.80 -16.76 -18.84
C LEU A 508 -8.42 -17.93 -17.94
N ARG A 509 -7.14 -18.33 -17.90
CA ARG A 509 -6.64 -19.23 -16.85
C ARG A 509 -6.56 -18.46 -15.54
N ALA A 510 -7.50 -18.67 -14.63
CA ALA A 510 -7.44 -18.15 -13.26
C ALA A 510 -6.59 -19.09 -12.40
N ARG A 511 -5.47 -18.58 -11.87
CA ARG A 511 -4.57 -19.34 -10.98
C ARG A 511 -4.75 -18.90 -9.52
N LYS A 512 -4.41 -19.76 -8.54
CA LYS A 512 -4.35 -19.38 -7.12
C LYS A 512 -3.40 -18.20 -6.89
N ALA A 513 -2.28 -18.21 -7.61
CA ALA A 513 -1.27 -17.15 -7.66
C ALA A 513 -1.64 -15.96 -8.57
N GLY A 514 -2.86 -15.93 -9.12
CA GLY A 514 -3.30 -14.94 -10.09
C GLY A 514 -2.64 -15.11 -11.47
N SER A 515 -3.29 -14.53 -12.47
CA SER A 515 -2.80 -14.47 -13.85
C SER A 515 -3.08 -13.09 -14.41
N VAL A 516 -2.06 -12.45 -14.98
CA VAL A 516 -2.10 -11.08 -15.46
C VAL A 516 -1.94 -11.07 -16.98
N TYR A 517 -3.00 -10.67 -17.66
CA TYR A 517 -3.08 -10.61 -19.11
C TYR A 517 -3.01 -9.18 -19.62
N VAL A 518 -2.24 -8.96 -20.67
CA VAL A 518 -2.54 -7.87 -21.62
C VAL A 518 -3.50 -8.43 -22.66
N VAL A 519 -4.62 -7.73 -22.86
CA VAL A 519 -5.55 -8.01 -23.96
C VAL A 519 -5.53 -6.81 -24.90
N LYS A 520 -5.57 -7.07 -26.21
CA LYS A 520 -5.62 -6.04 -27.26
C LYS A 520 -6.66 -6.42 -28.31
N LEU A 521 -7.28 -5.43 -28.95
CA LEU A 521 -8.02 -5.63 -30.18
C LEU A 521 -7.15 -5.14 -31.35
N VAL A 522 -6.81 -6.02 -32.28
CA VAL A 522 -5.97 -5.69 -33.43
C VAL A 522 -6.67 -6.20 -34.68
N ASN A 523 -7.02 -5.30 -35.60
CA ASN A 523 -7.78 -5.59 -36.82
C ASN A 523 -9.08 -6.39 -36.55
N GLY A 524 -9.77 -6.09 -35.45
CA GLY A 524 -10.98 -6.79 -35.00
C GLY A 524 -10.74 -8.14 -34.31
N LEU A 525 -9.49 -8.62 -34.24
CA LEU A 525 -9.12 -9.86 -33.56
C LEU A 525 -8.64 -9.60 -32.14
N VAL A 526 -9.11 -10.41 -31.18
CA VAL A 526 -8.68 -10.35 -29.78
C VAL A 526 -7.33 -11.06 -29.63
N GLN A 527 -6.31 -10.33 -29.19
CA GLN A 527 -5.02 -10.87 -28.81
C GLN A 527 -4.90 -10.87 -27.29
N GLN A 528 -4.70 -12.04 -26.68
CA GLN A 528 -4.59 -12.24 -25.24
C GLN A 528 -3.20 -12.80 -24.90
N THR A 529 -2.41 -12.08 -24.11
CA THR A 529 -1.04 -12.45 -23.73
C THR A 529 -0.92 -12.53 -22.21
N LEU A 530 -0.64 -13.73 -21.69
CA LEU A 530 -0.26 -13.93 -20.28
C LEU A 530 1.14 -13.35 -20.06
N ILE A 531 1.27 -12.38 -19.15
CA ILE A 531 2.55 -11.70 -18.87
C ILE A 531 3.36 -12.45 -17.82
N ASP A 532 2.69 -12.95 -16.78
CA ASP A 532 3.30 -13.69 -15.67
C ASP A 532 3.25 -15.21 -15.91
N SER A 533 3.97 -15.69 -16.93
CA SER A 533 3.98 -17.12 -17.30
C SER A 533 4.38 -18.03 -16.12
N ASP A 534 5.44 -17.67 -15.39
CA ASP A 534 5.72 -18.19 -14.05
C ASP A 534 4.87 -17.40 -13.02
N ALA A 535 3.95 -18.09 -12.35
CA ALA A 535 2.95 -17.42 -11.50
C ALA A 535 3.54 -16.81 -10.22
N MET A 536 4.66 -17.36 -9.71
CA MET A 536 5.27 -16.94 -8.45
C MET A 536 6.55 -16.12 -8.66
N ASN A 537 7.26 -16.28 -9.77
CA ASN A 537 8.28 -15.35 -10.24
C ASN A 537 7.83 -14.66 -11.54
N PRO A 538 6.86 -13.72 -11.46
CA PRO A 538 6.16 -13.16 -12.62
C PRO A 538 7.04 -12.36 -13.60
N THR A 539 8.25 -11.99 -13.17
CA THR A 539 9.20 -11.20 -13.99
C THR A 539 10.35 -12.02 -14.57
N LYS A 540 10.38 -13.34 -14.35
CA LYS A 540 11.48 -14.26 -14.72
C LYS A 540 11.91 -14.20 -16.19
N PHE A 541 10.99 -13.85 -17.08
CA PHE A 541 11.20 -13.78 -18.53
C PHE A 541 10.98 -12.35 -19.10
N LEU A 542 10.92 -11.34 -18.23
CA LEU A 542 10.80 -9.94 -18.64
C LEU A 542 12.18 -9.28 -18.58
N SER A 543 12.52 -8.49 -19.61
CA SER A 543 13.78 -7.74 -19.65
C SER A 543 13.72 -6.47 -18.76
N PRO A 544 14.82 -6.06 -18.10
CA PRO A 544 14.88 -4.81 -17.34
C PRO A 544 14.66 -3.55 -18.21
#